data_AF-A0A3D4LJF9-F1
#
_entry.id   AF-A0A3D4LJF9-F1
#
_cell.length_a   1.000
_cell.length_b   1.000
_cell.length_c   1.000
_cell.angle_alpha   90.00
_cell.angle_beta   90.00
_cell.angle_gamma   90.00
#
_symmetry.space_group_name_H-M   'P 1'
#
loop_
_entity.id
_entity.type
_entity.pdbx_description
1 polymer ?
#
loop_
_entity_poly.entity_id
_entity_poly.type
_entity_poly.pdbx_seq_one_letter_code
_entity_poly.pdbx_strand_id
1 'polypeptide(L)'
;MYEIRQQQRKQMREHRFFYHFILAIGIFVFSQGCSLMFRRPGYAATAAILGIIMHNGSVEKIFKRIFKSDAHKNAKIAMLISLFLIAIISYFIRLGFILFALLDLASIILFIAAALIYSKSKNRQE
;
A
#
# COMPACT_ATOMS: atom_id res chain seq x y z
N MET A 1 16.68 33.66 -6.77
CA MET A 1 17.10 32.67 -5.74
C MET A 1 16.02 32.33 -4.71
N TYR A 2 15.15 33.27 -4.32
CA TYR A 2 14.01 33.00 -3.42
C TYR A 2 12.87 32.26 -4.13
N GLU A 3 12.59 32.60 -5.39
CA GLU A 3 11.58 31.93 -6.24
C GLU A 3 11.91 30.46 -6.51
N ILE A 4 13.19 30.15 -6.78
CA ILE A 4 13.68 28.77 -6.96
C ILE A 4 13.45 27.92 -5.71
N ARG A 5 13.68 28.50 -4.51
CA ARG A 5 13.41 27.84 -3.23
C ARG A 5 11.91 27.65 -2.98
N GLN A 6 11.05 28.56 -3.45
CA GLN A 6 9.60 28.39 -3.36
C GLN A 6 9.07 27.33 -4.35
N GLN A 7 9.57 27.30 -5.59
CA GLN A 7 9.24 26.26 -6.57
C GLN A 7 9.66 24.87 -6.08
N GLN A 8 10.86 24.72 -5.50
CA GLN A 8 11.28 23.46 -4.89
C GLN A 8 10.37 23.03 -3.73
N ARG A 9 9.92 23.97 -2.88
CA ARG A 9 8.97 23.67 -1.79
C ARG A 9 7.57 23.31 -2.32
N LYS A 10 7.16 23.84 -3.47
CA LYS A 10 5.91 23.48 -4.16
C LYS A 10 6.00 22.08 -4.76
N GLN A 11 7.07 21.77 -5.50
CA GLN A 11 7.34 20.44 -6.02
C GLN A 11 7.48 19.38 -4.91
N MET A 12 8.16 19.71 -3.81
CA MET A 12 8.23 18.83 -2.63
C MET A 12 6.87 18.59 -1.98
N ARG A 13 5.92 19.54 -2.09
CA ARG A 13 4.53 19.38 -1.64
C ARG A 13 3.71 18.53 -2.62
N GLU A 14 3.83 18.72 -3.92
CA GLU A 14 3.13 17.88 -4.90
C GLU A 14 3.61 16.43 -4.85
N HIS A 15 4.93 16.20 -4.75
CA HIS A 15 5.49 14.87 -4.46
C HIS A 15 5.14 14.35 -3.05
N ARG A 16 4.60 15.18 -2.14
CA ARG A 16 4.03 14.70 -0.87
C ARG A 16 2.71 13.97 -1.09
N PHE A 17 1.82 14.57 -1.86
CA PHE A 17 0.49 14.05 -2.11
C PHE A 17 0.49 12.92 -3.13
N PHE A 18 1.41 12.92 -4.09
CA PHE A 18 1.47 11.91 -5.15
C PHE A 18 1.45 10.46 -4.63
N TYR A 19 2.29 10.13 -3.63
CA TYR A 19 2.33 8.76 -3.11
C TYR A 19 1.09 8.40 -2.30
N HIS A 20 0.50 9.35 -1.57
CA HIS A 20 -0.77 9.14 -0.87
C HIS A 20 -1.91 8.89 -1.87
N PHE A 21 -1.89 9.60 -2.99
CA PHE A 21 -2.86 9.44 -4.06
C PHE A 21 -2.69 8.07 -4.76
N ILE A 22 -1.46 7.65 -5.05
CA ILE A 22 -1.17 6.30 -5.56
C ILE A 22 -1.67 5.24 -4.58
N LEU A 23 -1.44 5.42 -3.27
CA LEU A 23 -1.91 4.46 -2.28
C LEU A 23 -3.44 4.39 -2.26
N ALA A 24 -4.13 5.55 -2.23
CA ALA A 24 -5.58 5.60 -2.23
C ALA A 24 -6.20 4.95 -3.49
N ILE A 25 -5.64 5.22 -4.67
CA ILE A 25 -6.05 4.55 -5.91
C ILE A 25 -5.71 3.07 -5.84
N GLY A 26 -4.54 2.71 -5.33
CA GLY A 26 -4.13 1.32 -5.14
C GLY A 26 -5.15 0.54 -4.32
N ILE A 27 -5.60 1.10 -3.19
CA ILE A 27 -6.63 0.51 -2.32
C ILE A 27 -7.94 0.34 -3.07
N PHE A 28 -8.39 1.40 -3.76
CA PHE A 28 -9.64 1.37 -4.49
C PHE A 28 -9.62 0.33 -5.62
N VAL A 29 -8.58 0.34 -6.46
CA VAL A 29 -8.42 -0.55 -7.61
C VAL A 29 -8.26 -2.00 -7.15
N PHE A 30 -7.48 -2.26 -6.10
CA PHE A 30 -7.33 -3.59 -5.52
C PHE A 30 -8.67 -4.13 -4.99
N SER A 31 -9.38 -3.31 -4.21
CA SER A 31 -10.66 -3.69 -3.60
C SER A 31 -11.76 -3.92 -4.65
N GLN A 32 -11.80 -3.10 -5.71
CA GLN A 32 -12.67 -3.32 -6.87
C GLN A 32 -12.30 -4.61 -7.60
N GLY A 33 -11.02 -4.83 -7.88
CA GLY A 33 -10.52 -6.05 -8.51
C GLY A 33 -10.95 -7.30 -7.73
N CYS A 34 -10.73 -7.32 -6.42
CA CYS A 34 -11.15 -8.44 -5.57
C CYS A 34 -12.68 -8.62 -5.54
N SER A 35 -13.46 -7.53 -5.48
CA SER A 35 -14.92 -7.64 -5.46
C SER A 35 -15.51 -8.17 -6.76
N LEU A 36 -14.89 -7.88 -7.92
CA LEU A 36 -15.32 -8.38 -9.22
C LEU A 36 -14.73 -9.76 -9.57
N MET A 37 -13.74 -10.25 -8.82
CA MET A 37 -13.00 -11.49 -9.13
C MET A 37 -13.92 -12.70 -9.30
N PHE A 38 -14.93 -12.82 -8.44
CA PHE A 38 -15.94 -13.88 -8.51
C PHE A 38 -16.80 -13.84 -9.79
N ARG A 39 -17.05 -12.66 -10.37
CA ARG A 39 -17.96 -12.48 -11.52
C ARG A 39 -17.26 -12.40 -12.87
N ARG A 40 -16.12 -11.71 -12.92
CA ARG A 40 -15.39 -11.38 -14.15
C ARG A 40 -13.87 -11.50 -13.89
N PRO A 41 -13.35 -12.71 -13.75
CA PRO A 41 -11.98 -12.94 -13.28
C PRO A 41 -10.90 -12.32 -14.18
N GLY A 42 -11.13 -12.26 -15.51
CA GLY A 42 -10.13 -11.72 -16.44
C GLY A 42 -9.74 -10.26 -16.17
N TYR A 43 -10.72 -9.34 -16.15
CA TYR A 43 -10.47 -7.92 -15.85
C TYR A 43 -10.20 -7.69 -14.35
N ALA A 44 -10.82 -8.49 -13.48
CA ALA A 44 -10.63 -8.37 -12.05
C ALA A 44 -9.20 -8.70 -11.62
N ALA A 45 -8.58 -9.71 -12.24
CA ALA A 45 -7.20 -10.11 -11.96
C ALA A 45 -6.22 -9.01 -12.32
N THR A 46 -6.38 -8.36 -13.48
CA THR A 46 -5.50 -7.25 -13.88
C THR A 46 -5.64 -6.05 -12.95
N ALA A 47 -6.87 -5.72 -12.51
CA ALA A 47 -7.10 -4.69 -11.50
C ALA A 47 -6.44 -5.05 -10.15
N ALA A 48 -6.60 -6.28 -9.68
CA ALA A 48 -5.97 -6.73 -8.43
C ALA A 48 -4.44 -6.65 -8.50
N ILE A 49 -3.83 -7.12 -9.60
CA ILE A 49 -2.38 -7.05 -9.83
C ILE A 49 -1.91 -5.59 -9.87
N LEU A 50 -2.63 -4.71 -10.59
CA LEU A 50 -2.31 -3.29 -10.63
C LEU A 50 -2.36 -2.66 -9.24
N GLY A 51 -3.40 -2.98 -8.46
CA GLY A 51 -3.52 -2.56 -7.07
C GLY A 51 -2.33 -2.99 -6.22
N ILE A 52 -1.88 -4.25 -6.35
CA ILE A 52 -0.69 -4.77 -5.63
C ILE A 52 0.58 -3.99 -6.01
N ILE A 53 0.77 -3.68 -7.31
CA ILE A 53 1.92 -2.89 -7.79
C ILE A 53 1.88 -1.47 -7.19
N MET A 54 0.70 -0.85 -7.14
CA MET A 54 0.53 0.49 -6.57
C MET A 54 0.84 0.50 -5.07
N HIS A 55 0.43 -0.52 -4.31
CA HIS A 55 0.82 -0.69 -2.91
C HIS A 55 2.33 -0.82 -2.75
N ASN A 56 2.95 -1.69 -3.56
CA ASN A 56 4.39 -1.93 -3.54
C ASN A 56 5.23 -0.66 -3.79
N GLY A 57 4.75 0.23 -4.69
CA GLY A 57 5.43 1.46 -5.07
C GLY A 57 5.17 2.67 -4.15
N SER A 58 4.12 2.63 -3.32
CA SER A 58 3.69 3.77 -2.50
C SER A 58 3.90 3.60 -1.00
N VAL A 59 3.57 2.43 -0.45
CA VAL A 59 3.51 2.19 1.00
C VAL A 59 4.86 2.45 1.70
N GLU A 60 5.95 1.94 1.14
CA GLU A 60 7.30 2.12 1.67
C GLU A 60 7.72 3.60 1.71
N LYS A 61 7.38 4.35 0.65
CA LYS A 61 7.70 5.77 0.54
C LYS A 61 6.88 6.62 1.52
N ILE A 62 5.63 6.25 1.75
CA ILE A 62 4.78 6.87 2.77
C ILE A 62 5.33 6.57 4.16
N PHE A 63 5.65 5.31 4.44
CA PHE A 63 6.21 4.90 5.73
C PHE A 63 7.52 5.63 6.06
N LYS A 64 8.49 5.60 5.14
CA LYS A 64 9.77 6.31 5.32
C LYS A 64 9.57 7.80 5.58
N ARG A 65 8.55 8.41 4.95
CA ARG A 65 8.24 9.82 5.16
C ARG A 65 7.60 10.10 6.53
N ILE A 66 6.70 9.25 7.00
CA ILE A 66 6.00 9.42 8.29
C ILE A 66 6.95 9.12 9.45
N PHE A 67 7.64 7.97 9.40
CA PHE A 67 8.42 7.45 10.51
C PHE A 67 9.92 7.75 10.42
N LYS A 68 10.37 8.38 9.31
CA LYS A 68 11.79 8.70 9.06
C LYS A 68 12.74 7.50 9.20
N SER A 69 12.20 6.29 9.03
CA SER A 69 12.92 5.03 9.15
C SER A 69 12.67 4.19 7.91
N ASP A 70 13.68 3.44 7.47
CA ASP A 70 13.52 2.51 6.36
C ASP A 70 12.68 1.31 6.80
N ALA A 71 11.64 1.01 6.03
CA ALA A 71 10.81 -0.15 6.30
C ALA A 71 11.63 -1.43 6.08
N HIS A 72 11.52 -2.37 7.02
CA HIS A 72 12.20 -3.65 6.88
C HIS A 72 11.64 -4.44 5.68
N LYS A 73 12.52 -5.06 4.89
CA LYS A 73 12.15 -5.85 3.69
C LYS A 73 11.09 -6.92 4.01
N ASN A 74 11.17 -7.54 5.18
CA ASN A 74 10.21 -8.56 5.62
C ASN A 74 8.80 -8.00 5.86
N ALA A 75 8.65 -6.77 6.37
CA ALA A 75 7.33 -6.17 6.56
C ALA A 75 6.62 -5.97 5.22
N LYS A 76 7.37 -5.52 4.21
CA LYS A 76 6.89 -5.36 2.85
C LYS A 76 6.47 -6.68 2.22
N ILE A 77 7.27 -7.73 2.39
CA ILE A 77 6.94 -9.09 1.93
C ILE A 77 5.66 -9.59 2.60
N ALA A 78 5.52 -9.40 3.92
CA ALA A 78 4.33 -9.81 4.66
C ALA A 78 3.05 -9.13 4.13
N MET A 79 3.11 -7.83 3.83
CA MET A 79 2.01 -7.10 3.20
C MET A 79 1.63 -7.68 1.84
N LEU A 80 2.62 -7.93 0.97
CA LEU A 80 2.36 -8.49 -0.37
C LEU A 80 1.76 -9.89 -0.29
N ILE A 81 2.24 -10.73 0.62
CA ILE A 81 1.66 -12.06 0.87
C ILE A 81 0.21 -11.92 1.33
N SER A 82 -0.08 -11.00 2.25
CA SER A 82 -1.44 -10.75 2.72
C SER A 82 -2.38 -10.30 1.59
N LEU A 83 -1.95 -9.35 0.74
CA LEU A 83 -2.74 -8.91 -0.41
C LEU A 83 -2.96 -10.04 -1.42
N PHE A 84 -1.95 -10.85 -1.67
CA PHE A 84 -2.07 -12.00 -2.57
C PHE A 84 -3.06 -13.05 -2.02
N LEU A 85 -3.01 -13.32 -0.71
CA LEU A 85 -3.94 -14.22 -0.04
C LEU A 85 -5.39 -13.70 -0.16
N ILE A 86 -5.59 -12.39 0.07
CA ILE A 86 -6.90 -11.73 -0.10
C ILE A 86 -7.40 -11.89 -1.54
N ALA A 87 -6.53 -11.68 -2.53
CA ALA A 87 -6.88 -11.84 -3.94
C ALA A 87 -7.27 -13.30 -4.28
N ILE A 88 -6.56 -14.30 -3.74
CA ILE A 88 -6.94 -15.72 -3.90
C ILE A 88 -8.30 -15.99 -3.26
N ILE A 89 -8.51 -15.57 -2.02
CA ILE A 89 -9.79 -15.78 -1.31
C ILE A 89 -10.95 -15.11 -2.06
N SER A 90 -10.71 -13.96 -2.67
CA SER A 90 -11.71 -13.23 -3.46
C SER A 90 -12.23 -13.99 -4.68
N TYR A 91 -11.46 -14.98 -5.17
CA TYR A 91 -11.90 -15.88 -6.24
C TYR A 91 -12.99 -16.84 -5.75
N PHE A 92 -12.87 -17.35 -4.52
CA PHE A 92 -13.77 -18.37 -3.98
C PHE A 92 -14.98 -17.77 -3.25
N ILE A 93 -14.80 -16.62 -2.60
CA ILE A 93 -15.83 -16.01 -1.75
C ILE A 93 -16.25 -14.66 -2.32
N ARG A 94 -17.55 -14.51 -2.54
CA ARG A 94 -18.15 -13.23 -2.88
C ARG A 94 -18.31 -12.37 -1.63
N LEU A 95 -17.31 -11.54 -1.36
CA LEU A 95 -17.38 -10.48 -0.37
C LEU A 95 -17.72 -9.13 -1.03
N GLY A 96 -18.40 -8.26 -0.27
CA GLY A 96 -18.66 -6.89 -0.72
C GLY A 96 -17.38 -6.06 -0.79
N PHE A 97 -17.38 -5.03 -1.64
CA PHE A 97 -16.28 -4.08 -1.78
C PHE A 97 -15.77 -3.54 -0.43
N ILE A 98 -16.68 -3.20 0.49
CA ILE A 98 -16.35 -2.65 1.81
C ILE A 98 -15.48 -3.62 2.62
N LEU A 99 -15.75 -4.93 2.55
CA LEU A 99 -14.98 -5.94 3.27
C LEU A 99 -13.56 -6.09 2.69
N PHE A 100 -13.42 -6.05 1.36
CA PHE A 100 -12.10 -6.05 0.74
C PHE A 100 -11.30 -4.79 1.06
N ALA A 101 -11.94 -3.62 1.09
CA ALA A 101 -11.28 -2.38 1.49
C ALA A 101 -10.82 -2.43 2.96
N LEU A 102 -11.60 -3.03 3.86
CA LEU A 102 -11.20 -3.23 5.25
C LEU A 102 -10.03 -4.20 5.38
N LEU A 103 -10.03 -5.30 4.63
CA LEU A 103 -8.92 -6.27 4.63
C LEU A 103 -7.64 -5.67 4.05
N ASP A 104 -7.75 -4.84 3.03
CA ASP A 104 -6.62 -4.11 2.43
C ASP A 104 -6.02 -3.11 3.44
N LEU A 105 -6.87 -2.30 4.08
CA LEU A 105 -6.45 -1.41 5.18
C LEU A 105 -5.81 -2.20 6.33
N ALA A 106 -6.33 -3.37 6.69
CA ALA A 106 -5.73 -4.24 7.70
C ALA A 106 -4.33 -4.72 7.29
N SER A 107 -4.11 -5.05 6.02
CA SER A 107 -2.79 -5.41 5.48
C SER A 107 -1.79 -4.24 5.59
N ILE A 108 -2.24 -3.01 5.31
CA ILE A 108 -1.41 -1.80 5.47
C ILE A 108 -1.08 -1.55 6.95
N ILE A 109 -2.06 -1.73 7.86
CA ILE A 109 -1.82 -1.60 9.30
C ILE A 109 -0.82 -2.65 9.78
N LEU A 110 -0.95 -3.90 9.32
CA LEU A 110 -0.01 -4.97 9.62
C LEU A 110 1.41 -4.61 9.16
N PHE A 111 1.54 -4.05 7.95
CA PHE A 111 2.82 -3.54 7.45
C PHE A 111 3.43 -2.48 8.38
N ILE A 112 2.64 -1.47 8.77
CA ILE A 112 3.11 -0.37 9.64
C ILE A 112 3.55 -0.95 10.99
N ALA A 113 2.76 -1.83 11.60
CA ALA A 113 3.07 -2.45 12.87
C ALA A 113 4.36 -3.27 12.80
N ALA A 114 4.49 -4.14 11.79
CA ALA A 114 5.69 -4.95 11.59
C ALA A 114 6.92 -4.06 11.37
N ALA A 115 6.82 -3.06 10.49
CA ALA A 115 7.93 -2.15 10.19
C ALA A 115 8.38 -1.35 11.42
N LEU A 116 7.45 -0.93 12.29
CA LEU A 116 7.76 -0.25 13.55
C LEU A 116 8.46 -1.16 14.56
N ILE A 117 7.99 -2.41 14.71
CA ILE A 117 8.61 -3.39 15.61
C ILE A 117 10.05 -3.66 15.17
N TYR A 118 10.29 -3.88 13.88
CA TYR A 118 11.62 -4.10 13.34
C TYR A 118 12.52 -2.86 13.45
N SER A 119 11.98 -1.66 13.19
CA SER A 119 12.72 -0.40 13.33
C SER A 119 13.18 -0.17 14.78
N LYS A 120 12.30 -0.42 15.76
CA LYS A 120 12.63 -0.32 17.19
C LYS A 120 13.65 -1.36 17.64
N SER A 121 13.61 -2.57 17.07
CA SER A 121 14.60 -3.62 17.34
C SER A 121 15.98 -3.24 16.83
N LYS A 122 16.07 -2.64 15.63
CA LYS A 122 17.34 -2.19 15.05
C LYS A 122 17.99 -1.06 15.88
N ASN A 123 17.21 -0.06 16.29
CA ASN A 123 17.70 1.04 17.15
C ASN A 123 18.10 0.61 18.58
N ARG A 124 17.80 -0.63 19.00
CA ARG A 124 18.25 -1.18 20.29
C ARG A 124 19.58 -1.96 20.19
N GLN A 125 20.03 -2.26 18.97
CA GLN A 125 21.27 -2.99 18.71
C GLN A 125 22.45 -2.07 18.34
N GLU A 126 22.18 -0.79 18.04
CA GLU A 126 23.18 0.29 17.98
C GLU A 126 23.30 0.99 19.35
#